data_AF-A0A2I0D8S0-F1
#
_entry.id   AF-A0A2I0D8S0-F1
#
_cell.length_a   1.000
_cell.length_b   1.000
_cell.length_c   1.000
_cell.angle_alpha   90.00
_cell.angle_beta   90.00
_cell.angle_gamma   90.00
#
_symmetry.space_group_name_H-M   'P 1'
#
loop_
_entity.id
_entity.type
_entity.pdbx_description
1 polymer ?
#
loop_
_entity_poly.entity_id
_entity_poly.type
_entity_poly.pdbx_seq_one_letter_code
_entity_poly.pdbx_strand_id
1 'polypeptide(L)'
;SNDWVINHKSFTTRKPSEYSIQAFEESFIYELSIDAIHRLIAQSQSFFQMGKILEESTSRIDFFDNNNTPDEKYDFIIKNKPSLLQKFPQKIIASYLKITPETLSRVRKRIK
;
A
#
# COMPACT_ATOMS: atom_id res chain seq x y z
N SER A 1 -4.81 -10.25 -7.03
CA SER A 1 -4.01 -9.04 -7.27
C SER A 1 -2.60 -9.44 -7.61
N ASN A 2 -2.05 -8.96 -8.73
CA ASN A 2 -0.63 -9.10 -9.10
C ASN A 2 0.06 -7.74 -8.90
N ASP A 3 -0.01 -7.23 -7.67
CA ASP A 3 0.52 -5.91 -7.33
C ASP A 3 1.97 -6.02 -6.85
N TRP A 4 2.80 -5.09 -7.30
CA TRP A 4 4.15 -4.91 -6.74
C TRP A 4 4.07 -4.23 -5.39
N VAL A 5 4.86 -4.72 -4.44
CA VAL A 5 4.98 -4.10 -3.11
C VAL A 5 6.45 -3.81 -2.86
N ILE A 6 6.77 -2.53 -2.67
CA ILE A 6 8.13 -2.06 -2.42
C ILE A 6 8.10 -0.83 -1.54
N ASN A 7 9.05 -0.72 -0.63
CA ASN A 7 9.36 0.55 0.03
C ASN A 7 10.47 1.24 -0.76
N HIS A 8 10.11 2.18 -1.64
CA HIS A 8 11.07 2.89 -2.50
C HIS A 8 12.12 3.67 -1.70
N LYS A 9 11.74 4.29 -0.58
CA LYS A 9 12.69 5.02 0.30
C LYS A 9 13.75 4.07 0.85
N SER A 10 13.34 2.92 1.39
CA SER A 10 14.26 1.90 1.90
C SER A 10 15.13 1.32 0.78
N PHE A 11 14.53 0.99 -0.36
CA PHE A 11 15.20 0.43 -1.53
C PHE A 11 16.32 1.34 -2.07
N THR A 12 16.01 2.62 -2.28
CA THR A 12 16.96 3.59 -2.86
C THR A 12 18.02 4.02 -1.84
N THR A 13 17.67 4.19 -0.56
CA THR A 13 18.63 4.63 0.47
C THR A 13 19.47 3.49 1.06
N ARG A 14 19.14 2.23 0.74
CA ARG A 14 19.73 1.03 1.35
C ARG A 14 19.68 1.02 2.88
N LYS A 15 18.68 1.68 3.46
CA LYS A 15 18.40 1.67 4.90
C LYS A 15 17.25 0.72 5.19
N PRO A 16 17.21 0.09 6.39
CA PRO A 16 16.07 -0.71 6.82
C PRO A 16 14.75 0.06 6.67
N SER A 17 13.70 -0.66 6.28
CA SER A 17 12.36 -0.09 6.15
C SER A 17 11.82 0.34 7.52
N GLU A 18 11.24 1.54 7.58
CA GLU A 18 10.47 2.02 8.75
C GLU A 18 9.11 1.31 8.88
N TYR A 19 8.70 0.59 7.83
CA TYR A 19 7.41 -0.10 7.74
C TYR A 19 7.60 -1.60 7.55
N SER A 20 6.68 -2.40 8.09
CA SER A 20 6.54 -3.82 7.79
C SER A 20 5.37 -4.07 6.83
N ILE A 21 5.48 -5.13 6.05
CA ILE A 21 4.41 -5.63 5.18
C ILE A 21 3.95 -6.95 5.77
N GLN A 22 2.64 -7.13 5.90
CA GLN A 22 2.03 -8.33 6.45
C GLN A 22 0.94 -8.84 5.51
N ALA A 23 0.99 -10.14 5.20
CA ALA A 23 -0.09 -10.82 4.51
C ALA A 23 -1.25 -11.08 5.49
N PHE A 24 -2.47 -10.74 5.07
CA PHE A 24 -3.67 -10.96 5.87
C PHE A 24 -4.29 -12.34 5.68
N GLU A 25 -4.07 -12.93 4.51
CA GLU A 25 -4.49 -14.28 4.14
C GLU A 25 -3.28 -15.08 3.67
N GLU A 26 -3.42 -16.40 3.60
CA GLU A 26 -2.39 -17.26 3.01
C GLU A 26 -2.07 -16.78 1.60
N SER A 27 -0.81 -16.44 1.36
CA SER A 27 -0.38 -15.72 0.17
C SER A 27 0.91 -16.32 -0.37
N PHE A 28 1.00 -16.45 -1.69
CA PHE A 28 2.24 -16.78 -2.38
C PHE A 28 2.90 -15.50 -2.87
N ILE A 29 4.18 -15.31 -2.53
CA ILE A 29 4.94 -14.10 -2.84
C ILE A 29 6.19 -14.50 -3.62
N TYR A 30 6.49 -13.72 -4.66
CA TYR A 30 7.77 -13.77 -5.34
C TYR A 30 8.65 -12.64 -4.82
N GLU A 31 9.83 -12.99 -4.31
CA GLU A 31 10.80 -12.03 -3.81
C GLU A 31 11.86 -11.74 -4.88
N LEU A 32 12.23 -10.47 -5.00
CA LEU A 32 13.32 -10.03 -5.86
C LEU A 32 14.26 -9.12 -5.07
N SER A 33 15.51 -9.56 -4.87
CA SER A 33 16.51 -8.78 -4.15
C SER A 33 17.10 -7.67 -5.02
N ILE A 34 17.63 -6.64 -4.38
CA ILE A 34 18.33 -5.54 -5.08
C ILE A 34 19.52 -6.06 -5.92
N ASP A 35 20.23 -7.08 -5.42
CA ASP A 35 21.35 -7.68 -6.16
C ASP A 35 20.88 -8.50 -7.36
N ALA A 36 19.69 -9.12 -7.28
CA ALA A 36 19.09 -9.76 -8.45
C ALA A 36 18.71 -8.73 -9.51
N ILE A 37 18.12 -7.59 -9.10
CA ILE A 37 17.79 -6.49 -10.02
C ILE A 37 19.05 -5.96 -10.72
N HIS A 38 20.13 -5.70 -9.97
CA HIS A 38 21.39 -5.24 -10.59
C HIS A 38 21.97 -6.25 -11.58
N ARG A 39 21.89 -7.56 -11.28
CA ARG A 39 22.33 -8.60 -12.22
C ARG A 39 21.48 -8.62 -13.49
N LEU A 40 20.17 -8.45 -13.36
CA LEU A 40 19.26 -8.36 -14.52
C LEU A 40 19.58 -7.13 -15.37
N ILE A 41 19.76 -5.96 -14.76
CA ILE A 41 20.15 -4.73 -15.47
C ILE A 41 21.49 -4.90 -16.20
N ALA A 42 22.46 -5.57 -15.57
CA ALA A 42 23.75 -5.86 -16.21
C ALA A 42 23.63 -6.81 -17.41
N GLN A 43 22.63 -7.70 -17.43
CA GLN A 43 22.35 -8.58 -18.57
C GLN A 43 21.59 -7.89 -19.68
N SER A 44 20.68 -6.96 -19.36
CA SER A 44 19.96 -6.17 -20.34
C SER A 44 19.50 -4.84 -19.76
N GLN A 45 19.83 -3.76 -20.47
CA GLN A 45 19.40 -2.40 -20.14
C GLN A 45 17.86 -2.25 -20.14
N SER A 46 17.12 -3.15 -20.80
CA SER A 46 15.65 -3.16 -20.76
C SER A 46 15.08 -3.30 -19.34
N PHE A 47 15.81 -3.98 -18.43
CA PHE A 47 15.40 -4.11 -17.04
C PHE A 47 15.51 -2.81 -16.24
N PHE A 48 16.19 -1.79 -16.77
CA PHE A 48 16.21 -0.46 -16.16
C PHE A 48 14.80 0.16 -16.10
N GLN A 49 13.91 -0.20 -17.04
CA GLN A 49 12.52 0.27 -17.03
C GLN A 49 11.71 -0.28 -15.86
N MET A 50 12.14 -1.37 -15.20
CA MET A 50 11.47 -1.89 -14.01
C MET A 50 11.45 -0.87 -12.86
N GLY A 51 12.49 -0.04 -12.73
CA GLY A 51 12.56 0.99 -11.69
C GLY A 51 11.37 1.96 -11.74
N LYS A 52 10.92 2.32 -12.95
CA LYS A 52 9.77 3.22 -13.16
C LYS A 52 8.45 2.61 -12.70
N ILE A 53 8.25 1.30 -12.94
CA ILE A 53 7.05 0.56 -12.50
C ILE A 53 7.01 0.49 -10.96
N LEU A 54 8.16 0.35 -10.32
CA LEU A 54 8.28 0.28 -8.86
C LEU A 54 7.96 1.62 -8.18
N GLU A 55 8.30 2.75 -8.82
CA GLU A 55 8.03 4.10 -8.29
C GLU A 55 6.53 4.40 -8.17
N GLU A 56 5.74 4.05 -9.19
CA GLU A 56 4.28 4.27 -9.22
C GLU A 56 3.53 3.60 -8.05
N SER A 57 4.05 2.48 -7.54
CA SER A 57 3.44 1.76 -6.42
C SER A 57 3.48 2.52 -5.08
N THR A 58 4.45 3.44 -4.91
CA THR A 58 4.66 4.13 -3.63
C THR A 58 3.74 5.33 -3.40
N SER A 59 3.30 6.00 -4.47
CA SER A 59 2.38 7.14 -4.40
C SER A 59 1.05 6.84 -3.67
N ARG A 60 0.68 5.55 -3.57
CA ARG A 60 -0.58 5.10 -2.96
C ARG A 60 -0.59 5.20 -1.44
N ILE A 61 0.58 5.22 -0.78
CA ILE A 61 0.68 5.28 0.68
C ILE A 61 0.43 6.72 1.16
N ASP A 62 0.88 7.71 0.40
CA ASP A 62 0.83 9.13 0.77
C ASP A 62 -0.59 9.74 0.68
N PHE A 63 -1.51 9.12 -0.05
CA PHE A 63 -2.87 9.63 -0.24
C PHE A 63 -3.65 9.80 1.08
N PHE A 64 -3.42 8.92 2.05
CA PHE A 64 -4.10 8.98 3.35
C PHE A 64 -3.37 9.81 4.40
N ASP A 65 -2.14 10.25 4.13
CA ASP A 65 -1.37 11.15 4.99
C ASP A 65 -1.76 12.62 4.81
N ASN A 66 -2.21 13.00 3.61
CA ASN A 66 -2.62 14.36 3.32
C ASN A 66 -4.04 14.63 3.84
N ASN A 67 -4.22 15.81 4.46
CA ASN A 67 -5.38 16.63 4.91
C ASN A 67 -6.86 16.20 4.69
N ASN A 68 -7.15 14.95 4.37
CA ASN A 68 -8.48 14.43 4.12
C ASN A 68 -9.18 14.15 5.45
N THR A 69 -10.43 14.58 5.54
CA THR A 69 -11.30 14.28 6.68
C THR A 69 -11.61 12.78 6.76
N PRO A 70 -11.96 12.25 7.95
CA PRO A 70 -12.38 10.86 8.09
C PRO A 70 -13.53 10.45 7.16
N ASP A 71 -14.41 11.38 6.82
CA ASP A 71 -15.51 11.20 5.86
C ASP A 71 -15.02 10.99 4.44
N GLU A 72 -14.18 11.88 3.92
CA GLU A 72 -13.61 11.79 2.56
C GLU A 72 -12.79 10.51 2.41
N LYS A 73 -12.02 10.15 3.44
CA LYS A 73 -11.25 8.91 3.50
C LYS A 73 -12.14 7.67 3.37
N TYR A 74 -13.29 7.66 4.04
CA TYR A 74 -14.23 6.53 4.00
C TYR A 74 -15.01 6.49 2.67
N ASP A 75 -15.45 7.64 2.16
CA ASP A 75 -16.10 7.76 0.84
C ASP A 75 -15.19 7.28 -0.30
N PHE A 76 -13.89 7.60 -0.22
CA PHE A 76 -12.88 7.09 -1.16
C PHE A 76 -12.86 5.56 -1.18
N ILE A 77 -12.92 4.89 -0.02
CA ILE A 77 -12.96 3.42 0.01
C ILE A 77 -14.25 2.90 -0.60
N ILE A 78 -15.41 3.48 -0.26
CA ILE A 78 -16.68 3.02 -0.81
C ILE A 78 -16.67 3.09 -2.35
N LYS A 79 -16.18 4.20 -2.90
CA LYS A 79 -16.17 4.44 -4.36
C LYS A 79 -15.11 3.63 -5.09
N ASN A 80 -13.90 3.54 -4.55
CA ASN A 80 -12.75 3.00 -5.30
C ASN A 80 -12.37 1.57 -4.87
N LYS A 81 -12.64 1.18 -3.62
CA LYS A 81 -12.21 -0.10 -3.05
C LYS A 81 -13.26 -0.74 -2.12
N PRO A 82 -14.51 -0.93 -2.56
CA PRO A 82 -15.59 -1.45 -1.70
C PRO A 82 -15.30 -2.85 -1.16
N SER A 83 -14.50 -3.65 -1.88
CA SER A 83 -14.09 -4.99 -1.46
C SER A 83 -13.29 -5.01 -0.14
N LEU A 84 -12.58 -3.93 0.19
CA LEU A 84 -11.85 -3.83 1.46
C LEU A 84 -12.80 -3.84 2.66
N LEU A 85 -13.98 -3.21 2.51
CA LEU A 85 -14.99 -3.14 3.58
C LEU A 85 -15.63 -4.49 3.89
N GLN A 86 -15.60 -5.42 2.92
CA GLN A 86 -16.16 -6.76 3.06
C GLN A 86 -15.12 -7.76 3.58
N LYS A 87 -13.86 -7.60 3.18
CA LYS A 87 -12.78 -8.55 3.49
C LYS A 87 -12.12 -8.31 4.84
N PHE A 88 -12.03 -7.06 5.29
CA PHE A 88 -11.22 -6.70 6.47
C PHE A 88 -12.08 -6.28 7.66
N PRO A 89 -11.69 -6.65 8.89
CA PRO A 89 -12.31 -6.11 10.10
C PRO A 89 -12.18 -4.59 10.19
N GLN A 90 -13.16 -3.96 10.85
CA GLN A 90 -13.22 -2.50 11.01
C GLN A 90 -11.95 -1.92 11.65
N LYS A 91 -11.29 -2.64 12.55
CA LYS A 91 -10.03 -2.20 13.17
C LYS A 91 -8.91 -2.04 12.14
N ILE A 92 -8.80 -2.96 11.18
CA ILE A 92 -7.80 -2.89 10.11
C ILE A 92 -8.14 -1.77 9.14
N ILE A 93 -9.41 -1.61 8.79
CA ILE A 93 -9.87 -0.51 7.92
C ILE A 93 -9.58 0.85 8.58
N ALA A 94 -9.82 0.98 9.89
CA ALA A 94 -9.52 2.21 10.62
C ALA A 94 -8.02 2.52 10.60
N SER A 95 -7.17 1.51 10.84
CA SER A 95 -5.71 1.65 10.72
C SER A 95 -5.27 2.02 9.31
N TYR A 96 -5.87 1.40 8.28
CA TYR A 96 -5.58 1.70 6.87
C TYR A 96 -5.91 3.15 6.51
N LEU A 97 -7.00 3.68 7.07
CA LEU A 97 -7.43 5.07 6.89
C LEU A 97 -6.69 6.07 7.79
N LYS A 98 -5.80 5.59 8.68
CA LYS A 98 -5.13 6.41 9.70
C LYS A 98 -6.13 7.18 10.58
N ILE A 99 -7.20 6.52 11.00
CA ILE A 99 -8.21 7.04 11.94
C ILE A 99 -8.48 6.02 13.05
N THR A 100 -9.11 6.44 14.16
CA THR A 100 -9.45 5.50 15.23
C THR A 100 -10.66 4.63 14.86
N PRO A 101 -10.77 3.39 15.39
CA PRO A 101 -11.93 2.53 15.14
C PRO A 101 -13.27 3.17 15.54
N GLU A 102 -13.28 3.98 16.60
CA GLU A 102 -14.45 4.74 17.07
C GLU A 102 -14.85 5.81 16.06
N THR A 103 -13.86 6.52 15.49
CA THR A 103 -14.09 7.54 14.44
C THR A 103 -14.70 6.89 13.20
N LEU A 104 -14.13 5.76 12.76
CA LEU A 104 -14.68 4.99 11.64
C LEU A 104 -16.12 4.51 11.92
N SER A 105 -16.41 4.07 13.15
CA SER A 105 -17.75 3.66 13.55
C SER A 105 -18.76 4.80 13.44
N ARG A 106 -18.37 6.01 13.86
CA ARG A 106 -19.20 7.23 13.76
C ARG A 106 -19.45 7.62 12.30
N VAL A 107 -18.41 7.67 11.47
CA VAL A 107 -18.54 8.01 10.03
C VAL A 107 -19.48 7.03 9.33
N ARG A 108 -19.31 5.73 9.58
CA ARG A 108 -20.15 4.68 8.99
C ARG A 108 -21.63 4.78 9.40
N LYS A 109 -21.92 5.23 10.64
CA LYS A 109 -23.30 5.46 11.10
C LYS A 109 -23.96 6.69 10.48
N ARG A 110 -23.18 7.70 10.09
CA ARG A 110 -23.69 8.94 9.46
C ARG A 110 -24.03 8.77 7.98
N ILE A 111 -23.32 7.87 7.30
CA ILE A 111 -23.48 7.59 5.86
C ILE A 111 -24.56 6.52 5.60
N LYS A 112 -24.96 5.77 6.63
CA LYS A 112 -26.02 4.77 6.57
C LYS A 112 -27.37 5.37 6.91
#